data_AF-A0A9X5UFL7-F1
#
_entry.id   AF-A0A9X5UFL7-F1
#
_cell.length_a   1.000
_cell.length_b   1.000
_cell.length_c   1.000
_cell.angle_alpha   90.00
_cell.angle_beta   90.00
_cell.angle_gamma   90.00
#
_symmetry.space_group_name_H-M   'P 1'
#
loop_
_entity.id
_entity.type
_entity.pdbx_description
1 polymer ?
#
loop_
_entity_poly.entity_id
_entity_poly.type
_entity_poly.pdbx_seq_one_letter_code
_entity_poly.pdbx_strand_id
1 'polypeptide(L)'
;MFRAGPVPPPAALAALSPDGPIEHEPPLIALGDRGPALHRALAGVTLGAFDERIVTWLASWDSPTVVTLASLIHRARATERTPARAAARSA
;
A
#
# COMPACT_ATOMS: atom_id res chain seq x y z
N MET A 1 30.77 -2.75 -2.74
CA MET A 1 30.41 -2.58 -1.31
C MET A 1 29.15 -1.72 -1.24
N PHE A 2 27.98 -2.32 -1.02
CA PHE A 2 26.74 -1.55 -0.83
C PHE A 2 26.57 -1.23 0.65
N ARG A 3 26.54 0.06 0.99
CA ARG A 3 26.24 0.53 2.35
C ARG A 3 24.72 0.62 2.48
N ALA A 4 24.12 -0.28 3.25
CA ALA A 4 22.71 -0.18 3.61
C ALA A 4 22.51 1.07 4.47
N GLY A 5 21.78 2.06 3.94
CA GLY A 5 21.31 3.19 4.72
C GLY A 5 20.30 2.74 5.79
N PRO A 6 20.00 3.60 6.78
CA PRO A 6 19.05 3.26 7.83
C PRO A 6 17.70 2.88 7.23
N VAL A 7 17.14 1.74 7.64
CA VAL A 7 15.80 1.30 7.24
C VAL A 7 14.80 2.35 7.72
N PRO A 8 14.06 3.01 6.82
CA PRO A 8 13.14 4.06 7.20
C PRO A 8 12.02 3.50 8.10
N PRO A 9 11.51 4.30 9.06
CA PRO A 9 10.44 3.87 9.93
C PRO A 9 9.18 3.49 9.11
N PRO A 10 8.33 2.59 9.60
CA PRO A 10 7.17 2.09 8.87
C PRO A 10 6.22 3.20 8.36
N ALA A 11 6.14 4.34 9.06
CA ALA A 11 5.37 5.50 8.62
C ALA A 11 5.96 6.17 7.36
N ALA A 12 7.28 6.24 7.20
CA ALA A 12 7.92 6.79 6.01
C ALA A 12 7.76 5.87 4.80
N LEU A 13 7.78 4.54 5.00
CA LEU A 13 7.43 3.57 3.96
C LEU A 13 5.96 3.65 3.52
N ALA A 14 5.05 4.10 4.40
CA ALA A 14 3.66 4.37 4.03
C ALA A 14 3.53 5.65 3.19
N ALA A 15 4.34 6.68 3.49
CA ALA A 15 4.41 7.92 2.70
C ALA A 15 5.11 7.76 1.33
N LEU A 16 5.78 6.62 1.10
CA LEU A 16 6.36 6.26 -0.20
C LEU A 16 5.39 5.50 -1.10
N SER A 17 4.17 5.21 -0.64
CA SER A 17 3.11 4.75 -1.53
C SER A 17 2.62 5.93 -2.35
N PRO A 18 2.54 5.82 -3.69
CA PRO A 18 1.99 6.89 -4.50
C PRO A 18 0.54 7.14 -4.09
N ASP A 19 0.26 8.33 -3.55
CA ASP A 19 -1.08 8.76 -3.14
C ASP A 19 -1.97 9.12 -4.35
N GLY A 20 -1.42 9.10 -5.57
CA GLY A 20 -2.10 9.37 -6.84
C GLY A 20 -2.07 8.19 -7.83
N PRO A 21 -2.76 8.30 -8.98
CA PRO A 21 -2.65 7.34 -10.07
C PRO A 21 -1.20 7.09 -10.47
N ILE A 22 -0.88 5.83 -10.78
CA ILE A 22 0.45 5.42 -11.22
C ILE A 22 0.39 5.28 -12.74
N GLU A 23 0.94 6.26 -13.44
CA GLU A 23 0.97 6.32 -14.91
C GLU A 23 2.25 5.71 -15.51
N HIS A 24 3.26 5.49 -14.67
CA HIS A 24 4.55 4.91 -15.04
C HIS A 24 4.90 3.75 -14.12
N GLU A 25 5.61 2.76 -14.65
CA GLU A 25 6.05 1.61 -13.87
C GLU A 25 6.77 2.05 -12.58
N PRO A 26 6.31 1.62 -11.40
CA PRO A 26 6.97 1.96 -10.15
C PRO A 26 8.41 1.45 -10.15
N PRO A 27 9.38 2.28 -9.70
CA PRO A 27 10.76 1.84 -9.64
C PRO A 27 10.89 0.61 -8.73
N LEU A 28 11.76 -0.33 -9.10
CA LEU A 28 11.88 -1.65 -8.44
C LEU A 28 12.24 -1.57 -6.94
N ILE A 29 12.78 -0.42 -6.51
CA ILE A 29 13.14 -0.06 -5.12
C ILE A 29 11.97 0.51 -4.31
N ALA A 30 10.78 0.71 -4.90
CA ALA A 30 9.64 1.35 -4.27
C ALA A 30 8.98 0.50 -3.17
N LEU A 31 9.22 -0.82 -3.16
CA LEU A 31 8.71 -1.71 -2.13
C LEU A 31 9.87 -2.42 -1.44
N GLY A 32 9.87 -2.39 -0.10
CA GLY A 32 10.63 -3.35 0.70
C GLY A 32 10.01 -4.75 0.55
N ASP A 33 9.80 -5.47 1.65
CA ASP A 33 9.11 -6.76 1.57
C ASP A 33 7.65 -6.62 1.09
N ARG A 34 7.30 -7.36 0.03
CA ARG A 34 5.99 -7.29 -0.67
C ARG A 34 4.81 -7.72 0.19
N GLY A 35 4.97 -8.78 0.97
CA GLY A 35 3.92 -9.26 1.89
C GLY A 35 3.51 -8.21 2.93
N PRO A 36 4.45 -7.66 3.72
CA PRO A 36 4.19 -6.57 4.66
C PRO A 36 3.56 -5.33 4.03
N ALA A 37 3.92 -4.98 2.79
CA ALA A 37 3.34 -3.84 2.09
C ALA A 37 1.84 -4.05 1.78
N LEU A 38 1.45 -5.22 1.28
CA LEU A 38 0.03 -5.57 1.06
C LEU A 38 -0.75 -5.62 2.38
N HIS A 39 -0.18 -6.23 3.43
CA HIS A 39 -0.82 -6.25 4.74
C HIS A 39 -1.05 -4.84 5.30
N ARG A 40 -0.08 -3.94 5.12
CA ARG A 40 -0.25 -2.55 5.51
C ARG A 40 -1.35 -1.86 4.72
N ALA A 41 -1.42 -2.08 3.41
CA ALA A 41 -2.49 -1.55 2.57
C ALA A 41 -3.87 -2.05 3.03
N LEU A 42 -3.95 -3.31 3.47
CA LEU A 42 -5.16 -3.96 3.99
C LEU A 42 -5.44 -3.71 5.48
N ALA A 43 -4.61 -2.96 6.19
CA ALA A 43 -4.76 -2.75 7.63
C ALA A 43 -6.18 -2.30 8.01
N GLY A 44 -6.80 -2.95 9.00
CA GLY A 44 -8.19 -2.71 9.41
C GLY A 44 -9.25 -3.55 8.69
N VAL A 45 -8.86 -4.35 7.68
CA VAL A 45 -9.72 -5.40 7.12
C VAL A 45 -9.49 -6.69 7.91
N THR A 46 -10.57 -7.37 8.31
CA THR A 46 -10.47 -8.70 8.90
C THR A 46 -10.18 -9.70 7.79
N LEU A 47 -9.06 -10.41 7.88
CA LEU A 47 -8.64 -11.41 6.90
C LEU A 47 -8.99 -12.81 7.38
N GLY A 48 -9.68 -13.58 6.55
CA GLY A 48 -9.87 -15.01 6.71
C GLY A 48 -8.70 -15.82 6.14
N ALA A 49 -8.71 -17.14 6.38
CA ALA A 49 -7.62 -18.02 5.94
C ALA A 49 -7.40 -18.03 4.42
N PHE A 50 -8.46 -17.83 3.63
CA PHE A 50 -8.33 -17.74 2.18
C PHE A 50 -7.76 -16.39 1.74
N ASP A 51 -8.13 -15.31 2.42
CA ASP A 51 -7.59 -13.98 2.15
C ASP A 51 -6.08 -13.95 2.42
N GLU A 52 -5.64 -14.55 3.53
CA GLU A 52 -4.21 -14.72 3.86
C GLU A 52 -3.46 -15.50 2.78
N ARG A 53 -4.07 -16.57 2.25
CA ARG A 53 -3.51 -17.33 1.13
C ARG A 53 -3.41 -16.47 -0.14
N ILE A 54 -4.42 -15.67 -0.43
CA ILE A 54 -4.43 -14.76 -1.58
C ILE A 54 -3.38 -13.65 -1.41
N VAL A 55 -3.26 -13.05 -0.24
CA VAL A 55 -2.25 -12.03 0.05
C VAL A 55 -0.84 -12.61 -0.11
N THR A 56 -0.63 -13.84 0.36
CA THR A 56 0.65 -14.55 0.19
C THR A 56 0.95 -14.80 -1.29
N TRP A 57 -0.05 -15.24 -2.06
CA TRP A 57 0.09 -15.44 -3.50
C TRP A 57 0.35 -14.13 -4.26
N LEU A 58 -0.36 -13.05 -3.94
CA LEU A 58 -0.13 -11.73 -4.52
C LEU A 58 1.26 -11.18 -4.17
N ALA A 59 1.77 -11.44 -2.97
CA ALA A 59 3.11 -11.03 -2.57
C ALA A 59 4.25 -11.72 -3.35
N SER A 60 3.95 -12.82 -4.05
CA SER A 60 4.92 -13.51 -4.92
C SER A 60 5.02 -12.89 -6.32
N TRP A 61 4.14 -11.93 -6.64
CA TRP A 61 4.19 -11.21 -7.91
C TRP A 61 5.31 -10.17 -7.92
N ASP A 62 5.58 -9.57 -9.08
CA ASP A 62 6.62 -8.55 -9.26
C ASP A 62 6.34 -7.28 -8.44
N SER A 63 7.40 -6.53 -8.12
CA SER A 63 7.30 -5.33 -7.29
C SER A 63 6.38 -4.24 -7.89
N PRO A 64 6.48 -3.89 -9.19
CA PRO A 64 5.56 -2.94 -9.83
C PRO A 64 4.09 -3.29 -9.61
N THR A 65 3.72 -4.56 -9.79
CA THR A 65 2.35 -5.01 -9.61
C THR A 65 1.89 -4.87 -8.15
N VAL A 66 2.70 -5.31 -7.19
CA VAL A 66 2.33 -5.23 -5.77
C VAL A 66 2.23 -3.77 -5.28
N VAL A 67 3.13 -2.88 -5.74
CA VAL A 67 3.04 -1.43 -5.46
C VAL A 67 1.74 -0.86 -5.99
N THR A 68 1.36 -1.23 -7.21
CA THR A 68 0.14 -0.74 -7.86
C THR A 68 -1.11 -1.18 -7.11
N LEU A 69 -1.17 -2.44 -6.67
CA LEU A 69 -2.27 -2.97 -5.85
C LEU A 69 -2.37 -2.24 -4.51
N ALA A 70 -1.25 -2.07 -3.80
CA ALA A 70 -1.22 -1.35 -2.53
C ALA A 70 -1.72 0.11 -2.68
N SER A 71 -1.28 0.80 -3.73
CA SER A 71 -1.70 2.16 -4.05
C SER A 71 -3.19 2.24 -4.38
N LEU A 72 -3.74 1.30 -5.17
CA LEU A 72 -5.18 1.23 -5.46
C LEU A 72 -6.02 1.12 -4.18
N ILE A 73 -5.64 0.21 -3.27
CA ILE A 73 -6.33 0.02 -1.98
C ILE A 73 -6.27 1.31 -1.15
N HIS A 74 -5.10 1.97 -1.09
CA HIS A 74 -4.93 3.22 -0.36
C HIS A 74 -5.87 4.32 -0.89
N ARG A 75 -5.93 4.50 -2.22
CA ARG A 75 -6.77 5.52 -2.85
C ARG A 75 -8.26 5.23 -2.69
N ALA A 76 -8.69 3.97 -2.82
CA ALA A 76 -10.08 3.58 -2.59
C ALA A 76 -10.54 4.02 -1.19
N ARG A 77 -9.73 3.76 -0.16
CA ARG A 77 -10.02 4.21 1.22
C ARG A 77 -10.03 5.74 1.37
N ALA A 78 -9.16 6.46 0.65
CA ALA A 78 -9.17 7.92 0.66
C ALA A 78 -10.45 8.49 0.04
N THR A 79 -11.00 7.84 -0.99
CA THR A 79 -12.28 8.24 -1.60
C THR A 79 -13.47 8.01 -0.68
N GLU A 80 -13.41 7.07 0.28
CA GLU A 80 -14.46 6.88 1.29
C GLU A 80 -14.39 7.91 2.42
N ARG A 81 -13.18 8.33 2.81
CA ARG A 81 -12.98 9.35 3.86
C ARG A 81 -13.33 10.77 3.41
N THR A 82 -13.18 11.07 2.12
CA THR A 82 -13.45 12.40 1.54
C THR A 82 -14.93 12.83 1.64
N PRO A 83 -15.94 12.01 1.29
CA PRO A 83 -17.35 12.36 1.45
C PRO A 83 -17.75 12.52 2.92
N ALA A 84 -17.22 11.70 3.83
CA ALA A 84 -17.51 11.81 5.26
C ALA A 84 -16.97 13.12 5.89
N ARG A 85 -15.81 13.60 5.44
CA ARG A 85 -15.18 14.83 5.94
C ARG A 85 -15.81 16.10 5.36
N ALA A 86 -16.40 16.02 4.16
CA ALA A 86 -17.18 17.10 3.56
C ALA A 86 -18.53 17.27 4.27
N ALA A 87 -19.21 16.18 4.61
CA ALA A 87 -20.47 16.22 5.35
C ALA A 87 -20.32 16.82 6.77
N ALA A 88 -19.23 16.49 7.48
CA ALA A 88 -18.97 17.00 8.83
C ALA A 88 -18.50 18.48 8.89
N ARG A 89 -18.17 19.10 7.76
CA ARG A 89 -17.81 20.53 7.68
C ARG A 89 -19.00 21.43 7.32
N SER A 90 -20.13 20.84 6.95
CA SER A 90 -21.36 21.53 6.55
C SER A 90 -22.42 21.52 7.65
N ALA A 91 -22.10 20.98 8.82
CA ALA A 91 -22.94 20.90 10.02
C ALA A 91 -22.32 21.74 11.14
#